data_AF-B4D5Y1-F1
#
_entry.id   AF-B4D5Y1-F1
#
_cell.length_a   1.000
_cell.length_b   1.000
_cell.length_c   1.000
_cell.angle_alpha   90.00
_cell.angle_beta   90.00
_cell.angle_gamma   90.00
#
_symmetry.space_group_name_H-M   'P 1'
#
loop_
_entity.id
_entity.type
_entity.pdbx_description
1 polymer ?
#
loop_
_entity_poly.entity_id
_entity_poly.type
_entity_poly.pdbx_seq_one_letter_code
_entity_poly.pdbx_strand_id
1 'polypeptide(L)'
;MKRLLALALLAITTTTVRAADPAAASLTGHYELAKKNNSPLSLDVQQKGKTATTSFSAAHADGSGAAPDGDGEGTVNAKGELEFKWTDSFDNAGTGVLRHDGKLYHLSLKPSKVTDPRATVFYGEITLKRTSTKPQMSTR
;
A
#
# COMPACT_ATOMS: atom_id res chain seq x y z
N MET A 1 76.96 10.48 -2.46
CA MET A 1 76.31 9.27 -1.90
C MET A 1 74.87 9.61 -1.53
N LYS A 2 73.95 8.69 -1.85
CA LYS A 2 72.55 8.54 -1.39
C LYS A 2 71.52 9.61 -1.79
N ARG A 3 70.81 9.27 -2.89
CA ARG A 3 69.45 9.72 -3.21
C ARG A 3 68.49 9.11 -2.15
N LEU A 4 67.56 9.89 -1.61
CA LEU A 4 66.44 9.38 -0.81
C LEU A 4 65.15 9.56 -1.61
N LEU A 5 64.60 8.42 -2.01
CA LEU A 5 63.31 8.24 -2.67
C LEU A 5 62.22 8.03 -1.61
N ALA A 6 61.02 8.53 -1.94
CA ALA A 6 59.70 8.00 -1.60
C ALA A 6 59.18 8.26 -0.16
N LEU A 7 57.86 8.28 0.11
CA LEU A 7 56.70 7.71 -0.57
C LEU A 7 55.48 8.61 -0.22
N ALA A 8 54.70 9.06 -1.21
CA ALA A 8 53.43 9.72 -0.98
C ALA A 8 52.34 8.65 -0.76
N LEU A 9 51.78 8.58 0.45
CA LEU A 9 50.67 7.67 0.79
C LEU A 9 49.35 8.41 0.50
N LEU A 10 48.77 8.17 -0.68
CA LEU A 10 47.44 8.68 -1.02
C LEU A 10 46.39 7.68 -0.51
N ALA A 11 45.74 8.01 0.60
CA ALA A 11 44.64 7.23 1.15
C ALA A 11 43.41 7.37 0.24
N ILE A 12 43.09 6.32 -0.51
CA ILE A 12 41.87 6.24 -1.31
C ILE A 12 40.73 5.88 -0.36
N THR A 13 39.96 6.88 0.08
CA THR A 13 38.70 6.66 0.78
C THR A 13 37.66 6.21 -0.25
N THR A 14 37.39 4.91 -0.30
CA THR A 14 36.25 4.36 -1.05
C THR A 14 34.96 4.76 -0.35
N THR A 15 34.37 5.89 -0.76
CA THR A 15 32.96 6.15 -0.46
C THR A 15 32.14 5.09 -1.17
N THR A 16 31.67 4.09 -0.43
CA THR A 16 30.60 3.20 -0.90
C THR A 16 29.37 4.05 -1.15
N VAL A 17 29.17 4.47 -2.40
CA VAL A 17 27.89 5.00 -2.87
C VAL A 17 26.93 3.83 -2.80
N ARG A 18 26.19 3.72 -1.69
CA ARG A 18 25.00 2.87 -1.63
C ARG A 18 24.07 3.41 -2.69
N ALA A 19 23.88 2.67 -3.78
CA ALA A 19 22.83 2.95 -4.74
C ALA A 19 21.55 3.14 -3.93
N ALA A 20 20.93 4.32 -4.03
CA ALA A 20 19.59 4.50 -3.51
C ALA A 20 18.75 3.40 -4.16
N ASP A 21 18.08 2.58 -3.33
CA ASP A 21 17.00 1.74 -3.83
C ASP A 21 16.14 2.63 -4.74
N PRO A 22 15.79 2.19 -5.97
CA PRO A 22 14.88 2.97 -6.79
C PRO A 22 13.68 3.28 -5.90
N ALA A 23 13.42 4.57 -5.66
CA ALA A 23 12.37 5.00 -4.74
C ALA A 23 11.15 4.13 -5.02
N ALA A 24 10.76 3.31 -4.03
CA ALA A 24 9.73 2.29 -4.21
C ALA A 24 8.58 2.96 -4.97
N ALA A 25 8.26 2.44 -6.16
CA ALA A 25 7.34 3.11 -7.06
C ALA A 25 6.07 3.46 -6.28
N SER A 26 5.67 4.74 -6.33
CA SER A 26 4.57 5.26 -5.53
C SER A 26 3.38 4.29 -5.52
N LEU A 27 2.79 4.09 -4.34
CA LEU A 27 1.58 3.29 -4.15
C LEU A 27 0.31 4.01 -4.63
N THR A 28 0.42 5.25 -5.12
CA THR A 28 -0.72 5.97 -5.70
C THR A 28 -1.32 5.19 -6.88
N GLY A 29 -2.65 5.00 -6.82
CA GLY A 29 -3.39 4.35 -7.88
C GLY A 29 -4.77 3.84 -7.47
N HIS A 30 -5.48 3.33 -8.45
CA HIS A 30 -6.72 2.57 -8.30
C HIS A 30 -6.42 1.08 -8.40
N TYR A 31 -7.07 0.29 -7.57
CA TYR A 31 -6.85 -1.14 -7.42
C TYR A 31 -8.18 -1.88 -7.40
N GLU A 32 -8.24 -2.98 -8.14
CA GLU A 32 -9.38 -3.87 -8.19
C GLU A 32 -8.94 -5.32 -7.96
N LEU A 33 -9.89 -6.21 -7.67
CA LEU A 33 -9.62 -7.63 -7.53
C LEU A 33 -8.84 -8.20 -8.72
N ALA A 34 -7.75 -8.91 -8.42
CA ALA A 34 -6.93 -9.56 -9.44
C ALA A 34 -7.69 -10.65 -10.22
N LYS A 35 -8.68 -11.25 -9.57
CA LYS A 35 -9.64 -12.22 -10.11
C LYS A 35 -11.05 -11.79 -9.72
N LYS A 36 -11.96 -11.73 -10.70
CA LYS A 36 -13.37 -11.39 -10.44
C LYS A 36 -14.01 -12.44 -9.51
N ASN A 37 -14.87 -11.99 -8.61
CA ASN A 37 -15.71 -12.80 -7.75
C ASN A 37 -17.08 -12.12 -7.54
N ASN A 38 -17.93 -12.70 -6.70
CA ASN A 38 -19.26 -12.14 -6.38
C ASN A 38 -19.23 -11.07 -5.27
N SER A 39 -18.05 -10.64 -4.83
CA SER A 39 -17.84 -9.67 -3.76
C SER A 39 -16.70 -8.72 -4.14
N PRO A 40 -16.85 -7.92 -5.22
CA PRO A 40 -15.83 -6.98 -5.65
C PRO A 40 -15.43 -6.02 -4.53
N LEU A 41 -14.13 -5.76 -4.43
CA LEU A 41 -13.56 -4.67 -3.65
C LEU A 41 -12.72 -3.79 -4.57
N SER A 42 -12.90 -2.49 -4.42
CA SER A 42 -12.11 -1.45 -5.06
C SER A 42 -11.36 -0.67 -3.98
N LEU A 43 -10.10 -0.31 -4.26
CA LEU A 43 -9.25 0.48 -3.36
C LEU A 43 -8.58 1.59 -4.15
N ASP A 44 -8.63 2.81 -3.62
CA ASP A 44 -7.86 3.95 -4.07
C ASP A 44 -6.81 4.31 -3.02
N VAL A 45 -5.60 4.63 -3.49
CA VAL A 45 -4.50 5.08 -2.65
C VAL A 45 -3.96 6.40 -3.20
N GLN A 46 -3.80 7.37 -2.31
CA GLN A 46 -3.16 8.65 -2.58
C GLN A 46 -1.96 8.85 -1.68
N GLN A 47 -0.76 8.59 -2.21
CA GLN A 47 0.49 8.75 -1.47
C GLN A 47 1.11 10.14 -1.70
N LYS A 48 1.55 10.77 -0.60
CA LYS A 48 2.36 11.99 -0.57
C LYS A 48 3.58 11.77 0.31
N GLY A 49 4.76 11.59 -0.29
CA GLY A 49 5.96 11.23 0.47
C GLY A 49 5.79 9.87 1.15
N LYS A 50 5.90 9.81 2.48
CA LYS A 50 5.68 8.59 3.27
C LYS A 50 4.23 8.44 3.76
N THR A 51 3.40 9.46 3.69
CA THR A 51 2.00 9.37 4.13
C THR A 51 1.10 8.99 2.96
N ALA A 52 0.01 8.28 3.22
CA ALA A 52 -1.02 8.02 2.22
C ALA A 52 -2.41 8.05 2.84
N THR A 53 -3.39 8.49 2.06
CA THR A 53 -4.81 8.26 2.32
C THR A 53 -5.30 7.10 1.46
N THR A 54 -6.27 6.35 1.97
CA THR A 54 -6.90 5.23 1.30
C THR A 54 -8.41 5.40 1.32
N SER A 55 -9.09 4.97 0.27
CA SER A 55 -10.53 4.73 0.29
C SER A 55 -10.84 3.40 -0.37
N PHE A 56 -11.78 2.63 0.16
CA PHE A 56 -12.22 1.38 -0.43
C PHE A 56 -13.73 1.29 -0.43
N SER A 57 -14.27 0.59 -1.41
CA SER A 57 -15.66 0.18 -1.41
C SER A 57 -15.76 -1.30 -1.75
N ALA A 58 -16.76 -1.97 -1.17
CA ALA A 58 -17.10 -3.33 -1.52
C ALA A 58 -18.62 -3.52 -1.55
N ALA A 59 -19.07 -4.49 -2.32
CA ALA A 59 -20.47 -4.88 -2.37
C ALA A 59 -20.59 -6.30 -2.92
N HIS A 60 -21.68 -7.00 -2.62
CA HIS A 60 -22.02 -8.19 -3.39
C HIS A 60 -22.46 -7.81 -4.81
N ALA A 61 -22.05 -8.59 -5.80
CA ALA A 61 -22.36 -8.33 -7.21
C ALA A 61 -23.87 -8.43 -7.52
N ASP A 62 -24.64 -9.13 -6.68
CA ASP A 62 -26.10 -9.22 -6.76
C ASP A 62 -26.84 -8.08 -6.03
N GLY A 63 -26.10 -7.12 -5.45
CA GLY A 63 -26.64 -5.98 -4.72
C GLY A 63 -27.17 -6.32 -3.32
N SER A 64 -26.97 -7.54 -2.84
CA SER A 64 -27.41 -7.96 -1.51
C SER A 64 -26.39 -7.59 -0.42
N GLY A 65 -26.81 -7.75 0.84
CA GLY A 65 -25.92 -7.68 2.00
C GLY A 65 -25.43 -6.27 2.33
N ALA A 66 -24.24 -6.20 2.94
CA ALA A 66 -23.59 -4.95 3.27
C ALA A 66 -22.77 -4.43 2.08
N ALA A 67 -22.67 -3.12 1.95
CA ALA A 67 -21.82 -2.45 0.97
C ALA A 67 -20.91 -1.44 1.70
N PRO A 68 -19.87 -1.90 2.39
CA PRO A 68 -19.01 -1.00 3.16
C PRO A 68 -18.27 -0.07 2.22
N ASP A 69 -18.27 1.21 2.58
CA ASP A 69 -17.48 2.26 1.96
C ASP A 69 -16.63 2.86 3.07
N GLY A 70 -15.31 2.77 2.93
CA GLY A 70 -14.38 3.06 4.01
C GLY A 70 -13.20 3.88 3.57
N ASP A 71 -12.58 4.52 4.54
CA ASP A 71 -11.43 5.37 4.36
C ASP A 71 -10.40 5.14 5.46
N GLY A 72 -9.19 5.64 5.22
CA GLY A 72 -8.08 5.41 6.11
C GLY A 72 -6.87 6.27 5.80
N GLU A 73 -5.98 6.33 6.78
CA GLU A 73 -4.71 7.03 6.71
C GLU A 73 -3.59 6.14 7.21
N GLY A 74 -2.43 6.27 6.57
CA GLY A 74 -1.29 5.42 6.86
C GLY A 74 0.04 5.95 6.37
N THR A 75 1.05 5.12 6.56
CA THR A 75 2.42 5.42 6.16
C THR A 75 3.06 4.26 5.42
N VAL A 76 3.90 4.59 4.44
CA VAL A 76 4.75 3.65 3.72
C VAL A 76 5.99 3.37 4.55
N ASN A 77 6.17 2.10 4.92
CA ASN A 77 7.29 1.64 5.72
C ASN A 77 8.59 1.52 4.88
N ALA A 78 9.70 1.13 5.52
CA ALA A 78 10.99 1.00 4.84
C ALA A 78 11.04 -0.11 3.77
N LYS A 79 10.08 -1.04 3.78
CA LYS A 79 9.93 -2.11 2.78
C LYS A 79 9.05 -1.68 1.59
N GLY A 80 8.53 -0.46 1.59
CA GLY A 80 7.61 0.02 0.56
C GLY A 80 6.18 -0.48 0.72
N GLU A 81 5.79 -0.97 1.90
CA GLU A 81 4.43 -1.41 2.19
C GLU A 81 3.66 -0.27 2.87
N LEU A 82 2.39 -0.08 2.50
CA LEU A 82 1.52 0.88 3.16
C LEU A 82 0.82 0.21 4.34
N GLU A 83 1.06 0.71 5.54
CA GLU A 83 0.36 0.34 6.77
C GLU A 83 -0.60 1.48 7.14
N PHE A 84 -1.89 1.19 7.34
CA PHE A 84 -2.91 2.20 7.58
C PHE A 84 -3.95 1.75 8.61
N LYS A 85 -4.67 2.71 9.18
CA LYS A 85 -5.90 2.46 9.95
C LYS A 85 -7.10 2.82 9.11
N TRP A 86 -8.20 2.11 9.28
CA TRP A 86 -9.42 2.35 8.51
C TRP A 86 -10.67 2.32 9.38
N THR A 87 -11.71 2.99 8.91
CA THR A 87 -13.10 2.89 9.37
C THR A 87 -14.00 2.83 8.16
N ASP A 88 -15.13 2.13 8.25
CA ASP A 88 -16.13 2.09 7.18
C ASP A 88 -17.48 2.69 7.58
N SER A 89 -18.37 2.78 6.59
CA SER A 89 -19.74 3.29 6.73
C SER A 89 -20.64 2.51 7.69
N PHE A 90 -20.19 1.35 8.19
CA PHE A 90 -20.88 0.55 9.20
C PHE A 90 -20.23 0.67 10.59
N ASP A 91 -19.34 1.64 10.79
CA ASP A 91 -18.56 1.86 12.02
C ASP A 91 -17.67 0.67 12.42
N ASN A 92 -17.34 -0.21 11.46
CA ASN A 92 -16.27 -1.19 11.63
C ASN A 92 -14.93 -0.48 11.47
N ALA A 93 -13.91 -0.94 12.20
CA ALA A 93 -12.60 -0.31 12.16
C ALA A 93 -11.47 -1.32 12.34
N GLY A 94 -10.30 -1.00 11.80
CA GLY A 94 -9.18 -1.92 11.82
C GLY A 94 -7.87 -1.34 11.32
N THR A 95 -6.95 -2.25 11.05
CA THR A 95 -5.67 -1.96 10.40
C THR A 95 -5.64 -2.59 9.02
N GLY A 96 -4.98 -1.92 8.08
CA GLY A 96 -4.77 -2.40 6.74
C GLY A 96 -3.29 -2.43 6.36
N VAL A 97 -2.93 -3.37 5.49
CA VAL A 97 -1.59 -3.44 4.88
C VAL A 97 -1.73 -3.65 3.38
N LEU A 98 -1.10 -2.81 2.57
CA LEU A 98 -0.96 -3.01 1.13
C LEU A 98 0.51 -3.27 0.79
N ARG A 99 0.80 -4.47 0.30
CA ARG A 99 2.15 -4.90 -0.12
C ARG A 99 2.15 -5.34 -1.58
N HIS A 100 3.29 -5.21 -2.26
CA HIS A 100 3.48 -5.65 -3.64
C HIS A 100 4.49 -6.78 -3.70
N ASP A 101 4.16 -7.90 -4.35
CA ASP A 101 5.06 -9.07 -4.47
C ASP A 101 5.90 -9.09 -5.77
N GLY A 102 5.83 -8.02 -6.55
CA GLY A 102 6.45 -7.91 -7.88
C GLY A 102 5.50 -8.21 -9.04
N LYS A 103 4.32 -8.76 -8.78
CA LYS A 103 3.30 -9.05 -9.80
C LYS A 103 1.91 -8.51 -9.42
N LEU A 104 1.49 -8.75 -8.19
CA LEU A 104 0.18 -8.41 -7.66
C LEU A 104 0.32 -7.64 -6.35
N TYR A 105 -0.73 -6.93 -6.01
CA TYR A 105 -0.87 -6.27 -4.73
C TYR A 105 -1.65 -7.17 -3.79
N HIS A 106 -1.25 -7.19 -2.52
CA HIS A 106 -1.94 -7.93 -1.47
C HIS A 106 -2.40 -6.93 -0.43
N LEU A 107 -3.71 -6.79 -0.30
CA LEU A 107 -4.37 -5.99 0.71
C LEU A 107 -4.80 -6.92 1.85
N SER A 108 -4.36 -6.62 3.06
CA SER A 108 -4.88 -7.21 4.30
C SER A 108 -5.77 -6.19 4.98
N LEU A 109 -7.01 -6.55 5.30
CA LEU A 109 -7.89 -5.77 6.18
C LEU A 109 -8.17 -6.58 7.45
N LYS A 110 -7.59 -6.16 8.56
CA LYS A 110 -7.77 -6.82 9.86
C LYS A 110 -8.67 -5.98 10.76
N PRO A 111 -9.92 -6.41 11.01
CA PRO A 111 -10.82 -5.69 11.90
C PRO A 111 -10.30 -5.75 13.34
N SER A 112 -10.39 -4.61 14.03
CA SER A 112 -10.15 -4.45 15.47
C SER A 112 -11.44 -4.13 16.23
N LYS A 113 -12.45 -3.62 15.52
CA LYS A 113 -13.81 -3.36 15.99
C LYS A 113 -14.79 -3.80 14.90
N VAL A 114 -15.79 -4.58 15.30
CA VAL A 114 -16.90 -5.01 14.43
C VAL A 114 -18.21 -4.55 15.07
N THR A 115 -18.84 -3.55 14.46
CA THR A 115 -20.17 -3.03 14.79
C THR A 115 -21.25 -3.73 13.95
N ASP A 116 -21.03 -3.89 12.64
CA ASP A 116 -21.92 -4.67 11.75
C ASP A 116 -21.18 -5.89 11.17
N PRO A 117 -21.51 -7.12 11.60
CA PRO A 117 -20.84 -8.33 11.13
C PRO A 117 -21.15 -8.67 9.67
N ARG A 118 -22.18 -8.09 9.04
CA ARG A 118 -22.50 -8.39 7.63
C ARG A 118 -21.41 -7.90 6.67
N ALA A 119 -20.62 -6.91 7.07
CA ALA A 119 -19.51 -6.40 6.27
C ALA A 119 -18.23 -7.24 6.40
N THR A 120 -18.12 -8.15 7.38
CA THR A 120 -16.86 -8.87 7.64
C THR A 120 -16.45 -9.82 6.52
N VAL A 121 -17.37 -10.20 5.64
CA VAL A 121 -17.09 -11.02 4.46
C VAL A 121 -16.15 -10.32 3.45
N PHE A 122 -16.05 -8.99 3.51
CA PHE A 122 -15.19 -8.19 2.62
C PHE A 122 -13.80 -7.91 3.19
N TYR A 123 -13.49 -8.39 4.40
CA TYR A 123 -12.18 -8.20 5.04
C TYR A 123 -11.30 -9.46 4.93
N GLY A 124 -10.05 -9.34 5.36
CA GLY A 124 -9.05 -10.41 5.28
C GLY A 124 -8.00 -10.14 4.20
N GLU A 125 -7.41 -11.22 3.67
CA GLU A 125 -6.38 -11.15 2.62
C GLU A 125 -7.03 -11.11 1.23
N ILE A 126 -6.68 -10.10 0.45
CA ILE A 126 -7.28 -9.81 -0.85
C ILE A 126 -6.17 -9.55 -1.85
N THR A 127 -6.19 -10.26 -2.98
CA THR A 127 -5.25 -10.03 -4.07
C THR A 127 -5.83 -9.04 -5.08
N LEU A 128 -5.10 -7.96 -5.33
CA LEU A 128 -5.47 -6.85 -6.20
C LEU A 128 -4.51 -6.70 -7.38
N LYS A 129 -4.99 -6.03 -8.42
CA LYS A 129 -4.19 -5.45 -9.51
C LYS A 129 -4.37 -3.94 -9.50
N ARG A 130 -3.29 -3.20 -9.73
CA ARG A 130 -3.38 -1.77 -10.01
C ARG A 130 -3.92 -1.59 -11.44
N THR A 131 -5.09 -0.97 -11.58
CA THR A 131 -5.74 -0.72 -12.88
C THR A 131 -5.51 0.71 -13.38
N SER A 132 -5.12 1.63 -12.49
CA SER A 132 -4.72 2.99 -12.81
C SER A 132 -3.66 3.52 -11.84
N THR A 133 -2.77 4.40 -12.30
CA THR A 133 -1.83 5.16 -11.42
C THR A 133 -2.43 6.46 -10.90
N LYS A 134 -3.62 6.81 -11.37
CA LYS A 134 -4.45 7.88 -10.82
C LYS A 134 -5.53 7.23 -9.95
N PRO A 135 -5.73 7.71 -8.71
CA PRO A 135 -6.90 7.33 -7.94
C PRO A 135 -8.16 7.74 -8.70
N GLN A 136 -9.22 6.96 -8.59
CA GLN A 136 -10.51 7.35 -9.11
C GLN A 136 -11.06 8.49 -8.24
N MET A 137 -11.44 9.61 -8.86
CA MET A 137 -12.17 10.65 -8.14
C MET A 137 -13.53 10.07 -7.78
N SER A 138 -13.77 9.83 -6.49
CA SER A 138 -15.10 9.51 -5.98
C SER A 138 -15.98 10.74 -6.19
N THR A 139 -16.77 10.73 -7.25
CA THR A 139 -17.89 11.67 -7.44
C THR A 139 -18.96 11.28 -6.43
N ARG A 140 -18.81 11.73 -5.18
CA ARG A 140 -19.89 11.77 -4.21
C ARG A 140 -20.82 12.93 -4.52
#